data_AF-A0A955P6F1-F1
#
_entry.id   AF-A0A955P6F1-F1
#
_cell.length_a   1.000
_cell.length_b   1.000
_cell.length_c   1.000
_cell.angle_alpha   90.00
_cell.angle_beta   90.00
_cell.angle_gamma   90.00
#
_symmetry.space_group_name_H-M   'P 1'
#
loop_
_entity.id
_entity.type
_entity.pdbx_description
1 polymer ?
#
loop_
_entity_poly.entity_id
_entity_poly.type
_entity_poly.pdbx_seq_one_letter_code
_entity_poly.pdbx_strand_id
1 'polypeptide(L)'
;MKPIALIGTLDTKGAEVRYVQGVIESQGCSVLLIDTGTLSSAEEAAITAKEIADAAGTTIEALREEGDRGKSVSAMCEGIAKIVRGLHDEGRISGVLSLGGSAGTSIGTAAMRALPVGVPKVQVSTLASGNTSPYVGTKDVTLMYSVVDVAGLNRISREIFRNAAGAICGMVKARETAEAIQDKPIVAATMFGVTTPCVTRAREVLEEAGYEVLVFHATGSGG
;
A
#
# COMPACT_ATOMS: atom_id res chain seq x y z
N MET A 1 15.79 -2.78 11.65
CA MET A 1 14.76 -2.53 10.63
C MET A 1 13.40 -2.52 11.27
N LYS A 2 12.59 -1.49 11.01
CA LYS A 2 11.19 -1.43 11.47
C LYS A 2 10.38 -2.49 10.71
N PRO A 3 9.34 -3.09 11.32
CA PRO A 3 8.60 -4.15 10.67
C PRO A 3 7.87 -3.68 9.40
N ILE A 4 7.64 -4.62 8.50
CA ILE A 4 6.73 -4.47 7.36
C ILE A 4 5.31 -4.74 7.86
N ALA A 5 4.38 -3.83 7.63
CA ALA A 5 2.97 -4.07 7.89
C ALA A 5 2.45 -5.09 6.87
N LEU A 6 2.07 -6.28 7.33
CA LEU A 6 1.47 -7.31 6.51
C LEU A 6 -0.04 -7.31 6.76
N ILE A 7 -0.80 -6.85 5.77
CA ILE A 7 -2.25 -6.68 5.86
C ILE A 7 -2.93 -7.85 5.14
N GLY A 8 -3.91 -8.48 5.79
CA GLY A 8 -4.72 -9.51 5.15
C GLY A 8 -6.02 -9.79 5.91
N THR A 9 -6.94 -10.51 5.26
CA THR A 9 -8.19 -10.96 5.87
C THR A 9 -7.98 -12.37 6.44
N LEU A 10 -7.66 -12.49 7.74
CA LEU A 10 -7.19 -13.75 8.31
C LEU A 10 -8.27 -14.83 8.42
N ASP A 11 -9.55 -14.43 8.47
CA ASP A 11 -10.72 -15.31 8.40
C ASP A 11 -10.78 -16.16 7.12
N THR A 12 -10.24 -15.66 6.01
CA THR A 12 -10.29 -16.34 4.71
C THR A 12 -8.92 -16.65 4.12
N LYS A 13 -7.87 -15.93 4.53
CA LYS A 13 -6.52 -15.97 3.93
C LYS A 13 -5.41 -16.16 4.95
N GLY A 14 -5.73 -16.67 6.13
CA GLY A 14 -4.76 -16.84 7.21
C GLY A 14 -3.57 -17.72 6.83
N ALA A 15 -3.75 -18.74 5.98
CA ALA A 15 -2.67 -19.62 5.53
C ALA A 15 -1.70 -18.90 4.58
N GLU A 16 -2.23 -18.11 3.64
CA GLU A 16 -1.46 -17.33 2.67
C GLU A 16 -0.69 -16.21 3.35
N VAL A 17 -1.35 -15.49 4.26
CA VAL A 17 -0.71 -14.42 5.04
C VAL A 17 0.42 -14.97 5.90
N ARG A 18 0.20 -16.09 6.61
CA ARG A 18 1.27 -16.73 7.41
C ARG A 18 2.42 -17.25 6.55
N TYR A 19 2.14 -17.77 5.35
CA TYR A 19 3.20 -18.16 4.41
C TYR A 19 4.06 -16.94 4.02
N VAL A 20 3.42 -15.83 3.66
CA VAL A 20 4.12 -14.58 3.28
C VAL A 20 4.92 -14.04 4.45
N GLN A 21 4.35 -14.05 5.66
CA GLN A 21 5.06 -13.69 6.89
C GLN A 21 6.34 -14.49 7.05
N GLY A 22 6.27 -15.82 6.96
CA GLY A 22 7.45 -16.68 7.08
C GLY A 22 8.51 -16.41 6.00
N VAL A 23 8.11 -16.08 4.76
CA VAL A 23 9.05 -15.71 3.71
C VAL A 23 9.73 -14.37 4.00
N ILE A 24 9.00 -13.37 4.50
CA ILE A 24 9.58 -12.08 4.92
C ILE A 24 10.60 -12.29 6.05
N GLU A 25 10.22 -13.04 7.08
CA GLU A 25 11.07 -13.34 8.24
C GLU A 25 12.33 -14.11 7.85
N SER A 26 12.21 -15.08 6.93
CA SER A 26 13.38 -15.81 6.40
C SER A 26 14.38 -14.93 5.66
N GLN A 27 13.97 -13.73 5.21
CA GLN A 27 14.84 -12.74 4.58
C GLN A 27 15.45 -11.73 5.59
N GLY A 28 15.24 -11.93 6.89
CA GLY A 28 15.78 -11.07 7.94
C GLY A 28 15.00 -9.78 8.16
N CYS A 29 13.77 -9.68 7.66
CA CYS A 29 12.86 -8.57 7.92
C CYS A 29 11.84 -8.98 8.98
N SER A 30 11.29 -8.02 9.75
CA SER A 30 10.23 -8.30 10.73
C SER A 30 8.85 -7.95 10.17
N VAL A 31 7.79 -8.56 10.71
CA VAL A 31 6.41 -8.32 10.30
C VAL A 31 5.58 -7.76 11.45
N LEU A 32 4.75 -6.77 11.15
CA LEU A 32 3.64 -6.33 12.00
C LEU A 32 2.36 -6.80 11.30
N LEU A 33 1.74 -7.85 11.84
CA LEU A 33 0.56 -8.47 11.26
C LEU A 33 -0.68 -7.63 11.55
N ILE A 34 -1.45 -7.28 10.51
CA ILE A 34 -2.70 -6.52 10.62
C ILE A 34 -3.82 -7.34 9.99
N ASP A 35 -4.83 -7.65 10.78
CA ASP A 35 -6.01 -8.39 10.33
C ASP A 35 -7.15 -7.45 9.94
N THR A 36 -7.72 -7.70 8.77
CA THR A 36 -8.84 -6.94 8.19
C THR A 36 -10.06 -7.83 7.92
N GLY A 37 -10.03 -9.10 8.33
CA GLY A 37 -11.13 -10.04 8.16
C GLY A 37 -12.29 -9.69 9.08
N THR A 38 -13.41 -9.24 8.54
CA THR A 38 -14.53 -8.77 9.38
C THR A 38 -15.16 -9.90 10.19
N LEU A 39 -14.99 -11.15 9.79
CA LEU A 39 -15.46 -12.33 10.53
C LEU A 39 -14.34 -12.99 11.37
N SER A 40 -13.15 -12.40 11.37
CA SER A 40 -11.99 -12.95 12.05
C SER A 40 -12.08 -12.75 13.57
N SER A 41 -11.45 -13.67 14.28
CA SER A 41 -11.18 -13.64 15.72
C SER A 41 -9.69 -13.82 16.00
N ALA A 42 -8.83 -13.44 15.04
CA ALA A 42 -7.38 -13.62 15.12
C ALA A 42 -6.75 -12.61 16.09
N GLU A 43 -6.73 -12.97 17.37
CA GLU A 43 -6.08 -12.18 18.43
C GLU A 43 -4.55 -12.16 18.30
N GLU A 44 -3.97 -13.03 17.46
CA GLU A 44 -2.54 -13.01 17.17
C GLU A 44 -2.09 -11.80 16.33
N ALA A 45 -3.02 -11.08 15.70
CA ALA A 45 -2.70 -9.89 14.93
C ALA A 45 -2.33 -8.73 15.85
N ALA A 46 -1.27 -8.00 15.50
CA ALA A 46 -0.84 -6.83 16.25
C ALA A 46 -1.84 -5.66 16.16
N ILE A 47 -2.64 -5.63 15.09
CA ILE A 47 -3.82 -4.79 14.92
C ILE A 47 -4.95 -5.69 14.42
N THR A 48 -6.05 -5.70 15.15
CA THR A 48 -7.22 -6.53 14.89
C THR A 48 -8.24 -5.83 13.98
N ALA A 49 -9.15 -6.61 13.37
CA ALA A 49 -10.24 -6.05 12.59
C ALA A 49 -11.17 -5.14 13.42
N LYS A 50 -11.27 -5.39 14.73
CA LYS A 50 -12.03 -4.56 15.67
C LYS A 50 -11.42 -3.17 15.80
N GLU A 51 -10.11 -3.07 16.05
CA GLU A 51 -9.42 -1.79 16.15
C GLU A 51 -9.53 -0.95 14.88
N ILE A 52 -9.54 -1.62 13.71
CA ILE A 52 -9.76 -0.95 12.42
C ILE A 52 -11.19 -0.41 12.30
N ALA A 53 -12.19 -1.19 12.68
CA ALA A 53 -13.59 -0.74 12.67
C ALA A 53 -13.79 0.45 13.64
N ASP A 54 -13.20 0.38 14.83
CA ASP A 54 -13.24 1.45 15.83
C ASP A 54 -12.60 2.73 15.28
N ALA A 55 -11.46 2.63 14.59
CA ALA A 55 -10.80 3.76 13.92
C ALA A 55 -11.65 4.37 12.77
N ALA A 56 -12.55 3.58 12.17
CA ALA A 56 -13.52 4.06 11.19
C ALA A 56 -14.75 4.74 11.81
N GLY A 57 -14.89 4.73 13.14
CA GLY A 57 -16.05 5.31 13.85
C GLY A 57 -17.27 4.39 13.87
N THR A 58 -17.06 3.07 13.71
CA THR A 58 -18.09 2.03 13.84
C THR A 58 -17.56 0.90 14.75
N THR A 59 -18.26 -0.23 14.82
CA THR A 59 -17.77 -1.43 15.52
C THR A 59 -17.81 -2.64 14.60
N ILE A 60 -17.02 -3.67 14.93
CA ILE A 60 -17.00 -4.90 14.15
C ILE A 60 -18.35 -5.63 14.22
N GLU A 61 -19.06 -5.52 15.35
CA GLU A 61 -20.39 -6.07 15.56
C GLU A 61 -21.42 -5.39 14.65
N ALA A 62 -21.41 -4.05 14.57
CA ALA A 62 -22.32 -3.30 13.72
C ALA A 62 -22.14 -3.66 12.23
N LEU A 63 -20.89 -3.81 11.77
CA LEU A 63 -20.60 -4.24 10.40
C LEU A 63 -21.11 -5.66 10.12
N ARG A 64 -21.00 -6.57 11.09
CA ARG A 64 -21.51 -7.95 10.98
C ARG A 64 -23.03 -8.01 10.96
N GLU A 65 -23.69 -7.25 11.84
CA GLU A 65 -25.15 -7.18 11.93
C GLU A 65 -25.77 -6.60 10.67
N GLU A 66 -25.15 -5.57 10.08
CA GLU A 66 -25.63 -4.97 8.84
C GLU A 66 -25.50 -5.92 7.64
N GLY A 67 -24.45 -6.76 7.61
CA GLY A 67 -24.25 -7.77 6.57
C GLY A 67 -23.97 -7.20 5.17
N ASP A 68 -23.79 -5.89 5.03
CA ASP A 68 -23.43 -5.23 3.77
C ASP A 68 -21.92 -5.29 3.56
N ARG A 69 -21.51 -6.15 2.61
CA ARG A 69 -20.10 -6.34 2.25
C ARG A 69 -19.45 -5.05 1.74
N GLY A 70 -20.17 -4.22 0.99
CA GLY A 70 -19.65 -2.99 0.43
C GLY A 70 -19.36 -1.97 1.54
N LYS A 71 -20.31 -1.74 2.44
CA LYS A 71 -20.14 -0.86 3.60
C LYS A 71 -19.03 -1.35 4.53
N SER A 72 -18.97 -2.65 4.79
CA SER A 72 -17.87 -3.26 5.54
C SER A 72 -16.52 -2.95 4.93
N VAL A 73 -16.35 -3.15 3.62
CA VAL A 73 -15.09 -2.85 2.93
C VAL A 73 -14.77 -1.36 3.01
N SER A 74 -15.75 -0.47 2.83
CA SER A 74 -15.53 0.98 2.94
C SER A 74 -15.07 1.42 4.33
N ALA A 75 -15.74 0.96 5.38
CA ALA A 75 -15.35 1.24 6.76
C ALA A 75 -13.93 0.72 7.06
N MET A 76 -13.62 -0.51 6.64
CA MET A 76 -12.28 -1.07 6.82
C MET A 76 -11.21 -0.29 6.03
N CYS A 77 -11.52 0.24 4.83
CA CYS A 77 -10.61 1.12 4.09
C CYS A 77 -10.32 2.42 4.84
N GLU A 78 -11.34 3.03 5.46
CA GLU A 78 -11.18 4.27 6.23
C GLU A 78 -10.36 4.05 7.50
N GLY A 79 -10.68 2.99 8.25
CA GLY A 79 -9.98 2.65 9.49
C GLY A 79 -8.50 2.30 9.24
N ILE A 80 -8.22 1.46 8.25
CA ILE A 80 -6.85 1.00 8.00
C ILE A 80 -5.96 2.16 7.52
N ALA A 81 -6.51 3.09 6.72
CA ALA A 81 -5.78 4.26 6.26
C ALA A 81 -5.31 5.14 7.43
N LYS A 82 -6.18 5.36 8.44
CA LYS A 82 -5.82 6.12 9.65
C LYS A 82 -4.75 5.39 10.48
N ILE A 83 -4.93 4.09 10.72
CA ILE A 83 -4.00 3.30 11.52
C ILE A 83 -2.63 3.22 10.87
N VAL A 84 -2.56 2.87 9.58
CA VAL A 84 -1.29 2.71 8.88
C VAL A 84 -0.56 4.06 8.74
N ARG A 85 -1.29 5.16 8.57
CA ARG A 85 -0.69 6.50 8.63
C ARG A 85 -0.09 6.80 10.00
N GLY A 86 -0.82 6.54 11.08
CA GLY A 86 -0.32 6.72 12.45
C GLY A 86 0.91 5.86 12.75
N LEU A 87 0.88 4.58 12.38
CA LEU A 87 2.04 3.69 12.52
C LEU A 87 3.27 4.19 11.76
N HIS A 88 3.08 4.77 10.58
CA HIS A 88 4.20 5.36 9.82
C HIS A 88 4.75 6.61 10.49
N ASP A 89 3.87 7.51 10.97
CA ASP A 89 4.27 8.77 11.61
C ASP A 89 4.99 8.55 12.94
N GLU A 90 4.57 7.54 13.70
CA GLU A 90 5.27 7.05 14.89
C GLU A 90 6.56 6.29 14.55
N GLY A 91 6.84 6.08 13.26
CA GLY A 91 8.02 5.34 12.82
C GLY A 91 8.00 3.88 13.25
N ARG A 92 6.82 3.24 13.31
CA ARG A 92 6.65 1.84 13.73
C ARG A 92 6.64 0.85 12.56
N ILE A 93 6.53 1.33 11.33
CA ILE A 93 6.57 0.49 10.12
C ILE A 93 7.54 1.07 9.08
N SER A 94 8.10 0.20 8.23
CA SER A 94 9.02 0.58 7.13
C SER A 94 8.44 0.39 5.74
N GLY A 95 7.33 -0.34 5.61
CA GLY A 95 6.65 -0.64 4.36
C GLY A 95 5.36 -1.41 4.58
N VAL A 96 4.60 -1.61 3.51
CA VAL A 96 3.31 -2.33 3.54
C VAL A 96 3.28 -3.40 2.45
N LEU A 97 2.89 -4.61 2.84
CA LEU A 97 2.53 -5.70 1.92
C LEU A 97 1.08 -6.13 2.20
N SER A 98 0.30 -6.33 1.16
CA SER A 98 -1.05 -6.91 1.24
C SER A 98 -1.29 -7.90 0.12
N LEU A 99 -2.22 -8.83 0.32
CA LEU A 99 -2.66 -9.80 -0.68
C LEU A 99 -4.17 -10.05 -0.62
N GLY A 100 -4.82 -10.14 -1.78
CA GLY A 100 -6.22 -10.55 -1.83
C GLY A 100 -6.91 -10.33 -3.17
N GLY A 101 -8.19 -10.70 -3.20
CA GLY A 101 -9.10 -10.35 -4.30
C GLY A 101 -9.58 -8.89 -4.21
N SER A 102 -10.77 -8.60 -4.74
CA SER A 102 -11.32 -7.24 -4.80
C SER A 102 -11.33 -6.51 -3.44
N ALA A 103 -11.96 -7.09 -2.41
CA ALA A 103 -12.04 -6.48 -1.09
C ALA A 103 -10.66 -6.26 -0.44
N GLY A 104 -9.80 -7.29 -0.45
CA GLY A 104 -8.44 -7.18 0.11
C GLY A 104 -7.55 -6.19 -0.65
N THR A 105 -7.75 -6.06 -1.96
CA THR A 105 -7.08 -5.06 -2.79
C THR A 105 -7.55 -3.65 -2.42
N SER A 106 -8.85 -3.44 -2.27
CA SER A 106 -9.40 -2.14 -1.85
C SER A 106 -8.85 -1.70 -0.49
N ILE A 107 -8.91 -2.59 0.51
CA ILE A 107 -8.46 -2.30 1.89
C ILE A 107 -6.94 -2.09 1.93
N GLY A 108 -6.17 -3.03 1.36
CA GLY A 108 -4.72 -2.93 1.35
C GLY A 108 -4.21 -1.69 0.63
N THR A 109 -4.80 -1.36 -0.53
CA THR A 109 -4.40 -0.17 -1.28
C THR A 109 -4.87 1.13 -0.64
N ALA A 110 -5.99 1.14 0.10
CA ALA A 110 -6.37 2.29 0.92
C ALA A 110 -5.31 2.61 1.98
N ALA A 111 -4.79 1.58 2.66
CA ALA A 111 -3.68 1.71 3.60
C ALA A 111 -2.43 2.28 2.93
N MET A 112 -2.07 1.74 1.76
CA MET A 112 -0.90 2.17 1.00
C MET A 112 -1.01 3.61 0.50
N ARG A 113 -2.21 4.03 0.05
CA ARG A 113 -2.44 5.39 -0.44
C ARG A 113 -2.35 6.46 0.66
N ALA A 114 -2.57 6.06 1.92
CA ALA A 114 -2.41 6.96 3.07
C ALA A 114 -0.94 7.35 3.33
N LEU A 115 0.01 6.59 2.79
CA LEU A 115 1.44 6.80 3.01
C LEU A 115 2.07 7.80 2.02
N PRO A 116 3.17 8.47 2.41
CA PRO A 116 3.95 9.30 1.50
C PRO A 116 4.53 8.52 0.30
N VAL A 117 4.81 9.26 -0.78
CA VAL A 117 5.56 8.72 -1.93
C VAL A 117 6.95 8.27 -1.46
N GLY A 118 7.45 7.15 -1.98
CA GLY A 118 8.74 6.55 -1.61
C GLY A 118 8.68 5.59 -0.42
N VAL A 119 7.57 5.52 0.32
CA VAL A 119 7.34 4.38 1.23
C VAL A 119 7.16 3.09 0.44
N PRO A 120 7.88 2.00 0.76
CA PRO A 120 7.65 0.70 0.12
C PRO A 120 6.22 0.20 0.28
N LYS A 121 5.52 -0.05 -0.85
CA LYS A 121 4.11 -0.51 -0.89
C LYS A 121 3.91 -1.53 -2.00
N VAL A 122 3.56 -2.76 -1.63
CA VAL A 122 3.31 -3.86 -2.59
C VAL A 122 1.95 -4.48 -2.30
N GLN A 123 1.10 -4.58 -3.32
CA GLN A 123 -0.19 -5.25 -3.26
C GLN A 123 -0.20 -6.42 -4.25
N VAL A 124 -0.35 -7.65 -3.75
CA VAL A 124 -0.68 -8.80 -4.60
C VAL A 124 -2.18 -8.83 -4.85
N SER A 125 -2.61 -8.75 -6.10
CA SER A 125 -4.02 -8.58 -6.44
C SER A 125 -4.46 -9.46 -7.61
N THR A 126 -5.66 -10.03 -7.51
CA THR A 126 -6.36 -10.66 -8.65
C THR A 126 -6.86 -9.64 -9.68
N LEU A 127 -6.81 -8.35 -9.35
CA LEU A 127 -7.29 -7.25 -10.19
C LEU A 127 -6.16 -6.44 -10.85
N ALA A 128 -4.89 -6.82 -10.63
CA ALA A 128 -3.75 -6.06 -11.15
C ALA A 128 -3.70 -6.01 -12.69
N SER A 129 -4.24 -7.01 -13.38
CA SER A 129 -4.36 -7.05 -14.85
C SER A 129 -5.71 -6.49 -15.31
N GLY A 130 -6.06 -5.28 -14.88
CA GLY A 130 -7.33 -4.61 -15.16
C GLY A 130 -7.27 -3.09 -14.96
N ASN A 131 -8.42 -2.45 -14.69
CA ASN A 131 -8.43 -1.04 -14.32
C ASN A 131 -7.91 -0.87 -12.88
N THR A 132 -6.71 -0.32 -12.76
CA THR A 132 -6.01 -0.15 -11.48
C THR A 132 -6.03 1.27 -10.93
N SER A 133 -6.59 2.23 -11.68
CA SER A 133 -6.63 3.65 -11.29
C SER A 133 -7.22 3.88 -9.89
N PRO A 134 -8.33 3.24 -9.47
CA PRO A 134 -8.88 3.41 -8.12
C PRO A 134 -7.98 2.88 -7.00
N TYR A 135 -7.10 1.93 -7.31
CA TYR A 135 -6.23 1.28 -6.33
C TYR A 135 -4.90 2.02 -6.16
N VAL A 136 -4.34 2.55 -7.24
CA VAL A 136 -3.06 3.28 -7.21
C VAL A 136 -3.28 4.76 -6.87
N GLY A 137 -4.30 5.40 -7.46
CA GLY A 137 -4.52 6.83 -7.34
C GLY A 137 -3.30 7.63 -7.83
N THR A 138 -2.87 8.62 -7.04
CA THR A 138 -1.68 9.45 -7.29
C THR A 138 -0.45 8.99 -6.49
N LYS A 139 -0.42 7.72 -6.09
CA LYS A 139 0.62 7.14 -5.24
C LYS A 139 1.42 6.09 -6.00
N ASP A 140 2.61 5.79 -5.53
CA ASP A 140 3.57 4.80 -6.02
C ASP A 140 3.28 3.38 -5.49
N VAL A 141 2.01 2.94 -5.55
CA VAL A 141 1.62 1.59 -5.16
C VAL A 141 2.06 0.57 -6.23
N THR A 142 2.86 -0.42 -5.84
CA THR A 142 3.23 -1.52 -6.74
C THR A 142 2.18 -2.62 -6.70
N LEU A 143 1.50 -2.87 -7.82
CA LEU A 143 0.56 -3.98 -7.97
C LEU A 143 1.24 -5.19 -8.61
N MET A 144 1.22 -6.33 -7.93
CA MET A 144 1.68 -7.61 -8.45
C MET A 144 0.48 -8.50 -8.78
N TYR A 145 0.37 -8.96 -10.03
CA TYR A 145 -0.73 -9.82 -10.42
C TYR A 145 -0.62 -11.20 -9.77
N SER A 146 -1.70 -11.66 -9.14
CA SER A 146 -1.72 -12.95 -8.45
C SER A 146 -1.79 -14.16 -9.40
N VAL A 147 -2.10 -13.94 -10.68
CA VAL A 147 -2.30 -14.94 -11.76
C VAL A 147 -3.47 -15.89 -11.51
N VAL A 148 -3.51 -16.53 -10.34
CA VAL A 148 -4.60 -17.35 -9.82
C VAL A 148 -5.33 -16.60 -8.72
N ASP A 149 -6.52 -17.07 -8.36
CA ASP A 149 -7.23 -16.53 -7.21
C ASP A 149 -6.43 -16.74 -5.91
N VAL A 150 -6.61 -15.83 -4.95
CA VAL A 150 -6.01 -15.90 -3.61
C VAL A 150 -6.92 -16.75 -2.74
N ALA A 151 -6.86 -18.06 -3.00
CA ALA A 151 -7.68 -19.09 -2.38
C ALA A 151 -6.82 -20.35 -2.10
N GLY A 152 -6.02 -20.28 -1.04
CA GLY A 152 -5.09 -21.31 -0.61
C GLY A 152 -3.74 -21.27 -1.33
N LEU A 153 -2.82 -22.12 -0.84
CA LEU A 153 -1.44 -22.21 -1.33
C LEU A 153 -1.28 -23.34 -2.35
N ASN A 154 -1.06 -22.94 -3.60
CA ASN A 154 -0.67 -23.80 -4.72
C ASN A 154 0.71 -23.41 -5.28
N ARG A 155 1.22 -24.21 -6.24
CA ARG A 155 2.54 -24.01 -6.84
C ARG A 155 2.74 -22.61 -7.44
N ILE A 156 1.69 -21.99 -7.98
CA ILE A 156 1.76 -20.66 -8.62
C ILE A 156 1.73 -19.58 -7.55
N SER A 157 0.74 -19.64 -6.64
CA SER A 157 0.61 -18.66 -5.56
C SER A 157 1.85 -18.58 -4.66
N ARG A 158 2.49 -19.72 -4.35
CA ARG A 158 3.72 -19.75 -3.53
C ARG A 158 4.88 -18.98 -4.17
N GLU A 159 5.03 -19.09 -5.48
CA GLU A 159 6.05 -18.38 -6.25
C GLU A 159 5.76 -16.87 -6.27
N ILE A 160 4.52 -16.49 -6.52
CA ILE A 160 4.12 -15.08 -6.58
C ILE A 160 4.23 -14.42 -5.20
N PHE A 161 3.76 -15.07 -4.14
CA PHE A 161 3.90 -14.58 -2.78
C PHE A 161 5.37 -14.48 -2.35
N ARG A 162 6.22 -15.42 -2.79
CA ARG A 162 7.67 -15.35 -2.56
C ARG A 162 8.29 -14.14 -3.26
N ASN A 163 7.91 -13.88 -4.51
CA ASN A 163 8.36 -12.71 -5.26
C ASN A 163 7.89 -11.41 -4.61
N ALA A 164 6.64 -11.33 -4.15
CA ALA A 164 6.10 -10.16 -3.47
C ALA A 164 6.83 -9.88 -2.15
N ALA A 165 7.08 -10.92 -1.35
CA ALA A 165 7.87 -10.83 -0.13
C ALA A 165 9.32 -10.37 -0.42
N GLY A 166 9.97 -10.95 -1.44
CA GLY A 166 11.29 -10.51 -1.89
C GLY A 166 11.33 -9.04 -2.34
N ALA A 167 10.32 -8.61 -3.09
CA ALA A 167 10.20 -7.24 -3.56
C ALA A 167 10.09 -6.25 -2.39
N ILE A 168 9.17 -6.47 -1.44
CA ILE A 168 9.01 -5.56 -0.31
C ILE A 168 10.25 -5.55 0.60
N CYS A 169 10.88 -6.71 0.84
CA CYS A 169 12.13 -6.80 1.61
C CYS A 169 13.26 -6.02 0.93
N GLY A 170 13.40 -6.14 -0.40
CA GLY A 170 14.39 -5.39 -1.17
C GLY A 170 14.15 -3.89 -1.11
N MET A 171 12.91 -3.44 -1.31
CA MET A 171 12.55 -2.02 -1.23
C MET A 171 12.84 -1.41 0.15
N VAL A 172 12.51 -2.13 1.23
CA VAL A 172 12.78 -1.66 2.60
C VAL A 172 14.28 -1.57 2.87
N LYS A 173 15.05 -2.61 2.52
CA LYS A 173 16.51 -2.62 2.69
C LYS A 173 17.19 -1.49 1.92
N ALA A 174 16.81 -1.30 0.65
CA ALA A 174 17.37 -0.26 -0.19
C ALA A 174 17.15 1.14 0.40
N ARG A 175 15.98 1.38 1.01
CA ARG A 175 15.66 2.65 1.66
C ARG A 175 16.47 2.86 2.95
N GLU A 176 16.75 1.82 3.72
CA GLU A 176 17.59 1.95 4.93
C GLU A 176 19.05 2.30 4.59
N THR A 177 19.54 1.86 3.44
CA THR A 177 20.90 2.14 2.97
C THR A 177 21.01 3.36 2.07
N ALA A 178 19.90 4.04 1.77
CA ALA A 178 19.90 5.19 0.89
C ALA A 178 20.63 6.38 1.55
N GLU A 179 21.57 6.98 0.83
CA GLU A 179 22.21 8.22 1.26
C GLU A 179 21.20 9.37 1.24
N ALA A 180 21.34 10.30 2.19
CA ALA A 180 20.53 11.50 2.19
C ALA A 180 20.90 12.35 0.96
N ILE A 181 19.94 12.54 0.07
CA ILE A 181 20.08 13.47 -1.05
C ILE A 181 19.86 14.89 -0.49
N GLN A 182 20.69 15.85 -0.91
CA GLN A 182 20.42 17.27 -0.63
C GLN A 182 19.25 17.72 -1.51
N ASP A 183 18.11 17.98 -0.89
CA ASP A 183 16.92 18.48 -1.57
C ASP A 183 17.14 19.94 -2.03
N LYS A 184 16.74 20.24 -3.26
CA LYS A 184 16.64 21.61 -3.77
C LYS A 184 15.25 22.17 -3.49
N PRO A 185 15.07 23.49 -3.42
CA PRO A 185 13.73 24.09 -3.38
C PRO A 185 12.91 23.66 -4.60
N ILE A 186 11.68 23.17 -4.37
CA ILE A 186 10.83 22.60 -5.42
C ILE A 186 9.91 23.66 -6.02
N VAL A 187 9.80 23.65 -7.36
CA VAL A 187 8.75 24.36 -8.11
C VAL A 187 7.92 23.35 -8.88
N ALA A 188 6.60 23.33 -8.65
CA ALA A 188 5.68 22.55 -9.46
C ALA A 188 5.26 23.33 -10.71
N ALA A 189 5.23 22.68 -11.86
CA ALA A 189 4.78 23.27 -13.12
C ALA A 189 3.78 22.35 -13.81
N THR A 190 2.68 22.89 -14.33
CA THR A 190 1.71 22.14 -15.14
C THR A 190 1.99 22.32 -16.62
N MET A 191 1.88 21.24 -17.39
CA MET A 191 2.16 21.20 -18.82
C MET A 191 1.03 20.53 -19.60
N PHE A 192 0.78 21.02 -20.81
CA PHE A 192 0.05 20.33 -21.87
C PHE A 192 0.95 20.26 -23.12
N GLY A 193 0.65 19.38 -24.08
CA GLY A 193 1.43 19.29 -25.32
C GLY A 193 1.59 20.64 -26.06
N VAL A 194 0.60 21.53 -25.98
CA VAL A 194 0.64 22.88 -26.58
C VAL A 194 1.45 23.90 -25.77
N THR A 195 1.78 23.60 -24.51
CA THR A 195 2.58 24.48 -23.64
C THR A 195 4.01 23.98 -23.42
N THR A 196 4.38 22.81 -23.97
CA THR A 196 5.71 22.19 -23.82
C THR A 196 6.87 23.18 -24.05
N PRO A 197 6.90 23.99 -25.12
CA PRO A 197 8.02 24.91 -25.33
C PRO A 197 8.17 25.95 -24.20
N CYS A 198 7.04 26.46 -23.69
CA CYS A 198 7.03 27.44 -22.59
C CYS A 198 7.49 26.79 -21.27
N VAL A 199 6.93 25.62 -20.93
CA VAL A 199 7.25 24.92 -19.67
C VAL A 199 8.70 24.42 -19.66
N THR A 200 9.20 23.89 -20.79
CA THR A 200 10.61 23.50 -20.91
C THR A 200 11.54 24.68 -20.67
N ARG A 201 11.25 25.84 -21.28
CA ARG A 201 12.08 27.03 -21.07
C ARG A 201 12.03 27.53 -19.63
N ALA A 202 10.85 27.55 -19.01
CA ALA A 202 10.70 27.93 -17.61
C ALA A 202 11.46 26.96 -16.67
N ARG A 203 11.37 25.65 -16.94
CA ARG A 203 12.10 24.61 -16.19
C ARG A 203 13.60 24.87 -16.21
N GLU A 204 14.19 25.06 -17.39
CA GLU A 204 15.63 25.30 -17.54
C GLU A 204 16.09 26.52 -16.74
N VAL A 205 15.36 27.64 -16.82
CA VAL A 205 15.67 28.87 -16.08
C VAL A 205 15.62 28.65 -14.57
N LEU A 206 14.64 27.88 -14.08
CA LEU A 206 14.50 27.58 -12.67
C LEU A 206 15.58 26.59 -12.18
N GLU A 207 15.91 25.57 -12.97
CA GLU A 207 16.97 24.61 -12.66
C GLU A 207 18.35 25.29 -12.61
N GLU A 208 18.63 26.21 -13.54
CA GLU A 208 19.83 27.07 -13.52
C GLU A 208 19.88 27.96 -12.27
N ALA A 209 18.73 28.41 -11.78
CA ALA A 209 18.60 29.18 -10.54
C ALA A 209 18.65 28.31 -9.26
N GLY A 210 18.88 26.99 -9.38
CA GLY A 210 19.08 26.08 -8.26
C GLY A 210 17.80 25.42 -7.73
N TYR A 211 16.68 25.53 -8.45
CA TYR A 211 15.43 24.83 -8.10
C TYR A 211 15.40 23.42 -8.69
N GLU A 212 14.57 22.56 -8.10
CA GLU A 212 14.10 21.31 -8.73
C GLU A 212 12.68 21.54 -9.25
N VAL A 213 12.42 21.18 -10.51
CA VAL A 213 11.14 21.45 -11.14
C VAL A 213 10.40 20.15 -11.41
N LEU A 214 9.24 19.98 -10.79
CA LEU A 214 8.36 18.84 -10.97
C LEU A 214 7.28 19.21 -12.00
N VAL A 215 7.39 18.65 -13.21
CA VAL A 215 6.44 18.92 -14.30
C VAL A 215 5.32 17.88 -14.28
N PHE A 216 4.08 18.35 -14.19
CA PHE A 216 2.89 17.52 -14.19
C PHE A 216 2.04 17.74 -15.43
N HIS A 217 1.48 16.67 -15.99
CA HIS A 217 0.58 16.77 -17.13
C HIS A 217 -0.83 17.17 -16.68
N ALA A 218 -1.39 18.23 -17.25
CA ALA A 218 -2.68 18.81 -16.84
C ALA A 218 -3.90 18.03 -17.37
N THR A 219 -4.00 16.73 -17.02
CA THR A 219 -5.09 15.81 -17.43
C THR A 219 -6.02 15.40 -16.29
N GLY A 220 -6.17 16.25 -15.27
CA GLY A 220 -6.93 15.95 -14.06
C GLY A 220 -6.07 15.28 -13.01
N SER A 221 -5.68 14.01 -13.21
CA SER A 221 -4.89 13.26 -12.21
C SER A 221 -3.45 13.74 -12.02
N GLY A 222 -2.91 14.51 -12.97
CA GLY A 222 -1.61 15.15 -12.82
C GLY A 222 -1.66 16.55 -12.21
N GLY A 223 -2.84 17.19 -12.15
CA GLY A 223 -2.99 18.53 -11.58
C GLY A 223 -2.93 18.56 -10.05
#